data_AF-A0A3M8VDL1-F1
#
_entry.id   AF-A0A3M8VDL1-F1
#
_cell.length_a   1.000
_cell.length_b   1.000
_cell.length_c   1.000
_cell.angle_alpha   90.00
_cell.angle_beta   90.00
_cell.angle_gamma   90.00
#
_symmetry.space_group_name_H-M   'P 1'
#
loop_
_entity.id
_entity.type
_entity.pdbx_description
1 polymer ?
#
loop_
_entity_poly.entity_id
_entity_poly.type
_entity_poly.pdbx_seq_one_letter_code
_entity_poly.pdbx_strand_id
1 'polypeptide(L)'
;LFAYDESGHPLLEKTYYSVGGGFVVDEDAVGEDRIKLDDTVLKYSFRTGDELLRLSRETGLSISALMLENEKAWRTEEEIRAGLLEIWRVMEACVSRGLSQEGILPGGLKVRRRAANAARALRSEGDAAARAMEWVTLYAMAVNEENAAGGRVVTAPTNGAAGIIPAVLHYYTRFVPGADEEGIIRFLLAAGAIGMLFKENASISGAEVGCQGEVGSACSMAAGGLAEVLGGSPEQVENAAEIGMEHNLG
;
A
#
# COMPACT_ATOMS: atom_id res chain seq x y z
N LEU A 1 7.20 -11.79 -26.38
CA LEU A 1 6.65 -13.15 -26.27
C LEU A 1 6.53 -13.71 -27.68
N PHE A 2 7.05 -14.90 -27.91
CA PHE A 2 7.04 -15.55 -29.22
C PHE A 2 6.45 -16.96 -29.08
N ALA A 3 5.58 -17.35 -29.99
CA ALA A 3 5.09 -18.72 -30.15
C ALA A 3 5.38 -19.20 -31.57
N TYR A 4 5.79 -20.45 -31.71
CA TYR A 4 6.15 -21.07 -33.00
C TYR A 4 5.39 -22.39 -33.18
N ASP A 5 5.14 -22.78 -34.42
CA ASP A 5 4.63 -24.12 -34.75
C ASP A 5 5.74 -25.19 -34.66
N GLU A 6 5.37 -26.45 -34.88
CA GLU A 6 6.31 -27.59 -34.85
C GLU A 6 7.41 -27.49 -35.93
N SER A 7 7.18 -26.71 -36.98
CA SER A 7 8.14 -26.49 -38.07
C SER A 7 9.03 -25.26 -37.83
N GLY A 8 8.84 -24.54 -36.72
CA GLY A 8 9.58 -23.34 -36.38
C GLY A 8 9.06 -22.06 -37.06
N HIS A 9 7.87 -22.08 -37.67
CA HIS A 9 7.25 -20.86 -38.16
C HIS A 9 6.62 -20.07 -37.01
N PRO A 10 6.80 -18.73 -36.95
CA PRO A 10 6.20 -17.91 -35.91
C PRO A 10 4.67 -17.90 -36.06
N LEU A 11 3.98 -18.26 -34.99
CA LEU A 11 2.52 -18.22 -34.84
C LEU A 11 2.05 -16.93 -34.16
N LEU A 12 2.84 -16.41 -33.22
CA LEU A 12 2.53 -15.20 -32.46
C LEU A 12 3.82 -14.50 -32.07
N GLU A 13 3.84 -13.19 -32.29
CA GLU A 13 4.84 -12.28 -31.73
C GLU A 13 4.07 -11.16 -31.03
N LYS A 14 4.36 -10.95 -29.75
CA LYS A 14 3.77 -9.87 -28.94
C LYS A 14 4.79 -9.26 -28.01
N THR A 15 4.80 -7.93 -27.94
CA THR A 15 5.61 -7.17 -27.00
C THR A 15 4.73 -6.67 -25.86
N TYR A 16 5.25 -6.72 -24.64
CA TYR A 16 4.56 -6.26 -23.45
C TYR A 16 5.46 -5.33 -22.66
N TYR A 17 4.92 -4.22 -22.17
CA TYR A 17 5.60 -3.28 -21.30
C TYR A 17 5.03 -3.37 -19.88
N SER A 18 5.90 -3.51 -18.88
CA SER A 18 5.54 -3.36 -17.47
C SER A 18 5.65 -1.89 -17.09
N VAL A 19 4.53 -1.25 -16.76
CA VAL A 19 4.43 0.21 -16.55
C VAL A 19 4.38 0.62 -15.07
N GLY A 20 4.71 -0.30 -14.16
CA GLY A 20 4.70 -0.07 -12.71
C GLY A 20 3.46 -0.62 -12.00
N GLY A 21 3.57 -0.89 -10.70
CA GLY A 21 2.45 -1.41 -9.88
C GLY A 21 1.92 -2.80 -10.28
N GLY A 22 2.60 -3.51 -11.19
CA GLY A 22 2.14 -4.79 -11.75
C GLY A 22 1.25 -4.66 -12.99
N PHE A 23 1.04 -3.45 -13.52
CA PHE A 23 0.29 -3.23 -14.76
C PHE A 23 1.15 -3.54 -16.00
N VAL A 24 0.53 -4.21 -16.98
CA VAL A 24 1.17 -4.62 -18.24
C VAL A 24 0.35 -4.13 -19.43
N VAL A 25 1.00 -3.49 -20.40
CA VAL A 25 0.37 -2.99 -21.64
C VAL A 25 0.99 -3.64 -22.88
N ASP A 26 0.19 -3.81 -23.93
CA ASP A 26 0.61 -4.35 -25.23
C ASP A 26 1.24 -3.23 -26.09
N GLU A 27 2.19 -3.55 -26.97
CA GLU A 27 2.85 -2.59 -27.87
C GLU A 27 1.88 -2.00 -28.90
N ASP A 28 0.85 -2.76 -29.29
CA ASP A 28 -0.21 -2.28 -30.20
C ASP A 28 -1.19 -1.28 -29.56
N ALA A 29 -1.08 -1.03 -28.25
CA ALA A 29 -1.86 -0.01 -27.56
C ALA A 29 -1.24 1.38 -27.77
N VAL A 30 -1.55 2.02 -28.91
CA VAL A 30 -1.08 3.37 -29.27
C VAL A 30 -2.13 4.42 -28.89
N GLY A 31 -1.77 5.41 -28.06
CA GLY A 31 -2.64 6.55 -27.69
C GLY A 31 -3.41 6.40 -26.37
N GLU A 32 -4.52 7.14 -26.21
CA GLU A 32 -5.40 7.14 -25.01
C GLU A 32 -5.98 5.75 -24.65
N ASP A 33 -5.83 4.75 -25.52
CA ASP A 33 -6.29 3.36 -25.34
C ASP A 33 -5.35 2.46 -24.50
N ARG A 34 -4.31 3.03 -23.87
CA ARG A 34 -3.30 2.30 -23.06
C ARG A 34 -3.87 1.52 -21.88
N ILE A 35 -5.01 1.96 -21.36
CA ILE A 35 -5.76 1.37 -20.27
C ILE A 35 -7.22 1.64 -20.64
N LYS A 36 -8.09 0.62 -20.69
CA LYS A 36 -9.54 0.89 -20.71
C LYS A 36 -9.85 1.70 -19.46
N LEU A 37 -9.99 3.02 -19.61
CA LEU A 37 -10.40 3.91 -18.54
C LEU A 37 -11.75 3.37 -18.06
N ASP A 38 -11.80 3.00 -16.79
CA ASP A 38 -13.04 2.64 -16.16
C ASP A 38 -13.92 3.90 -16.13
N ASP A 39 -15.01 3.88 -16.88
CA ASP A 39 -15.98 4.97 -17.00
C ASP A 39 -17.02 4.93 -15.88
N THR A 40 -16.82 4.08 -14.87
CA THR A 40 -17.67 4.00 -13.68
C THR A 40 -17.77 5.36 -12.99
N VAL A 41 -18.97 5.90 -12.95
CA VAL A 41 -19.27 7.18 -12.30
C VAL A 41 -19.31 6.97 -10.79
N LEU A 42 -18.36 7.59 -10.08
CA LEU A 42 -18.29 7.55 -8.62
C LEU A 42 -19.29 8.52 -7.99
N LYS A 43 -19.89 8.09 -6.88
CA LYS A 43 -20.84 8.89 -6.09
C LYS A 43 -20.20 10.18 -5.57
N TYR A 44 -18.97 10.10 -5.10
CA TYR A 44 -18.18 11.21 -4.56
C TYR A 44 -16.82 11.27 -5.26
N SER A 45 -16.81 11.63 -6.54
CA SER A 45 -15.56 11.76 -7.31
C SER A 45 -14.70 12.93 -6.82
N PHE A 46 -13.41 12.68 -6.59
CA PHE A 46 -12.41 13.69 -6.25
C PHE A 46 -11.09 13.38 -6.96
N ARG A 47 -10.33 14.43 -7.28
CA ARG A 47 -9.00 14.37 -7.87
C ARG A 47 -7.97 15.13 -7.05
N THR A 48 -8.38 16.02 -6.16
CA THR A 48 -7.47 16.82 -5.32
C THR A 48 -7.84 16.74 -3.84
N GLY A 49 -6.89 17.06 -2.95
CA GLY A 49 -7.13 17.16 -1.51
C GLY A 49 -8.25 18.16 -1.18
N ASP A 50 -8.24 19.32 -1.83
CA ASP A 50 -9.31 20.33 -1.70
C ASP A 50 -10.70 19.79 -2.02
N GLU A 51 -10.83 18.99 -3.09
CA GLU A 51 -12.09 18.36 -3.47
C GLU A 51 -12.52 17.30 -2.45
N LEU A 52 -11.59 16.47 -1.99
CA LEU A 52 -11.84 15.47 -0.95
C LEU A 52 -12.35 16.12 0.34
N LEU A 53 -11.68 17.17 0.82
CA LEU A 53 -12.09 17.90 2.00
C LEU A 53 -13.42 18.64 1.82
N ARG A 54 -13.67 19.19 0.62
CA ARG A 54 -14.97 19.80 0.31
C ARG A 54 -16.10 18.78 0.40
N LEU A 55 -15.93 17.60 -0.18
CA LEU A 55 -16.92 16.52 -0.10
C LEU A 55 -17.16 16.06 1.34
N SER A 56 -16.11 15.93 2.16
CA SER A 56 -16.25 15.61 3.58
C SER A 56 -17.07 16.65 4.33
N ARG A 57 -16.86 17.95 4.07
CA ARG A 57 -17.64 19.03 4.69
C ARG A 57 -19.11 19.03 4.24
N GLU A 58 -19.36 18.81 2.95
CA GLU A 58 -20.72 18.84 2.39
C GLU A 58 -21.56 17.64 2.83
N THR A 59 -20.94 16.47 3.01
CA THR A 59 -21.64 15.22 3.36
C THR A 59 -21.62 14.92 4.85
N GLY A 60 -20.67 15.49 5.60
CA GLY A 60 -20.39 15.12 6.99
C GLY A 60 -19.70 13.76 7.15
N LEU A 61 -19.24 13.15 6.05
CA LEU A 61 -18.56 11.85 6.06
C LEU A 61 -17.05 12.00 6.26
N SER A 62 -16.45 11.05 6.99
CA SER A 62 -15.00 10.92 7.06
C SER A 62 -14.41 10.46 5.73
N ILE A 63 -13.08 10.54 5.60
CA ILE A 63 -12.40 10.16 4.36
C ILE A 63 -12.62 8.67 4.05
N SER A 64 -12.53 7.80 5.06
CA SER A 64 -12.79 6.37 4.87
C SER A 64 -14.24 6.09 4.47
N ALA A 65 -15.20 6.85 5.01
CA ALA A 65 -16.62 6.68 4.68
C ALA A 65 -16.94 7.14 3.25
N LEU A 66 -16.36 8.25 2.79
CA LEU A 66 -16.45 8.66 1.38
C LEU A 66 -15.87 7.60 0.46
N MET A 67 -14.70 7.05 0.81
CA MET A 67 -14.05 6.02 -0.01
C MET A 67 -14.87 4.73 -0.05
N LEU A 68 -15.47 4.32 1.07
CA LEU A 68 -16.38 3.16 1.10
C LEU A 68 -17.59 3.37 0.17
N GLU A 69 -18.18 4.56 0.18
CA GLU A 69 -19.31 4.89 -0.69
C GLU A 69 -18.93 4.89 -2.18
N ASN A 70 -17.68 5.25 -2.51
CA ASN A 70 -17.16 5.15 -3.87
C ASN A 70 -16.89 3.69 -4.28
N GLU A 71 -16.28 2.89 -3.41
CA GLU A 71 -16.00 1.46 -3.68
C GLU A 71 -17.27 0.66 -3.98
N LYS A 72 -18.43 1.08 -3.42
CA LYS A 72 -19.74 0.47 -3.69
C LYS A 72 -20.19 0.55 -5.15
N ALA A 73 -19.51 1.34 -5.98
CA ALA A 73 -19.76 1.37 -7.42
C ALA A 73 -19.38 0.05 -8.11
N TRP A 74 -18.45 -0.74 -7.54
CA TRP A 74 -17.96 -1.98 -8.14
C TRP A 74 -18.30 -3.25 -7.36
N ARG A 75 -18.51 -3.15 -6.05
CA ARG A 75 -18.64 -4.30 -5.13
C ARG A 75 -19.67 -3.99 -4.04
N THR A 76 -20.22 -5.01 -3.39
CA THR A 76 -21.05 -4.76 -2.20
C THR A 76 -20.19 -4.33 -1.01
N GLU A 77 -20.81 -3.70 -0.01
CA GLU A 77 -20.12 -3.32 1.21
C GLU A 77 -19.45 -4.52 1.90
N GLU A 78 -20.13 -5.66 1.95
CA GLU A 78 -19.64 -6.89 2.56
C GLU A 78 -18.41 -7.43 1.82
N GLU A 79 -18.41 -7.39 0.48
CA GLU A 79 -17.27 -7.79 -0.34
C GLU A 79 -16.07 -6.86 -0.14
N ILE A 80 -16.29 -5.54 -0.07
CA ILE A 80 -15.25 -4.56 0.19
C ILE A 80 -14.59 -4.84 1.54
N ARG A 81 -15.41 -4.95 2.59
CA ARG A 81 -14.93 -5.17 3.96
C ARG A 81 -14.18 -6.50 4.08
N ALA A 82 -14.73 -7.58 3.52
CA ALA A 82 -14.06 -8.88 3.50
C ALA A 82 -12.73 -8.84 2.73
N GLY A 83 -12.68 -8.15 1.59
CA GLY A 83 -11.48 -7.99 0.78
C GLY A 83 -10.37 -7.20 1.50
N LEU A 84 -10.73 -6.12 2.18
CA LEU A 84 -9.79 -5.32 2.99
C LEU A 84 -9.20 -6.13 4.15
N LEU A 85 -10.02 -6.96 4.81
CA LEU A 85 -9.55 -7.84 5.87
C LEU A 85 -8.68 -8.98 5.35
N GLU A 86 -8.95 -9.49 4.15
CA GLU A 86 -8.07 -10.47 3.51
C GLU A 86 -6.71 -9.84 3.14
N ILE A 87 -6.70 -8.61 2.61
CA ILE A 87 -5.46 -7.85 2.39
C ILE A 87 -4.65 -7.75 3.69
N TRP A 88 -5.31 -7.37 4.79
CA TRP A 88 -4.67 -7.28 6.10
C TRP A 88 -4.13 -8.64 6.56
N ARG A 89 -4.89 -9.74 6.44
CA ARG A 89 -4.42 -11.09 6.80
C ARG A 89 -3.16 -11.49 6.03
N VAL A 90 -3.09 -11.19 4.73
CA VAL A 90 -1.90 -11.49 3.92
C VAL A 90 -0.71 -10.64 4.37
N MET A 91 -0.94 -9.37 4.71
CA MET A 91 0.06 -8.47 5.30
C MET A 91 0.61 -9.00 6.63
N GLU A 92 -0.26 -9.39 7.57
CA GLU A 92 0.15 -10.00 8.85
C GLU A 92 0.96 -11.27 8.65
N ALA A 93 0.51 -12.14 7.73
CA ALA A 93 1.22 -13.37 7.41
C ALA A 93 2.61 -13.08 6.82
N CYS A 94 2.76 -12.02 6.02
CA CYS A 94 4.05 -11.58 5.50
C CYS A 94 5.00 -11.14 6.62
N VAL A 95 4.52 -10.29 7.54
CA VAL A 95 5.30 -9.84 8.70
C VAL A 95 5.72 -11.03 9.56
N SER A 96 4.79 -11.95 9.86
CA SER A 96 5.07 -13.15 10.66
C SER A 96 6.17 -14.03 10.03
N ARG A 97 6.13 -14.24 8.72
CA ARG A 97 7.20 -14.94 7.97
C ARG A 97 8.52 -14.20 8.05
N GLY A 98 8.55 -12.89 7.81
CA GLY A 98 9.80 -12.11 7.87
C GLY A 98 10.42 -12.08 9.27
N LEU A 99 9.61 -12.10 10.33
CA LEU A 99 10.07 -12.16 11.73
C LEU A 99 10.54 -13.56 12.17
N SER A 100 10.42 -14.59 11.32
CA SER A 100 10.82 -15.97 11.63
C SER A 100 11.91 -16.51 10.69
N GLN A 101 11.99 -16.01 9.47
CA GLN A 101 12.97 -16.46 8.49
C GLN A 101 14.36 -15.86 8.72
N GLU A 102 15.37 -16.71 8.62
CA GLU A 102 16.78 -16.34 8.67
C GLU A 102 17.46 -16.67 7.35
N GLY A 103 18.67 -16.14 7.15
CA GLY A 103 19.50 -16.48 6.00
C GLY A 103 20.07 -15.26 5.29
N ILE A 104 20.58 -15.49 4.08
CA ILE A 104 21.17 -14.48 3.21
C ILE A 104 20.20 -14.25 2.05
N LEU A 105 19.88 -12.98 1.78
CA LEU A 105 19.03 -12.59 0.67
C LEU A 105 19.71 -12.90 -0.68
N PRO A 106 18.95 -13.30 -1.71
CA PRO A 106 19.48 -13.50 -3.06
C PRO A 106 19.95 -12.17 -3.67
N GLY A 107 20.62 -12.21 -4.84
CA GLY A 107 21.05 -11.01 -5.57
C GLY A 107 22.53 -10.61 -5.40
N GLY A 108 23.37 -11.49 -4.87
CA GLY A 108 24.84 -11.34 -4.92
C GLY A 108 25.47 -10.37 -3.92
N LEU A 109 24.69 -9.49 -3.28
CA LEU A 109 25.16 -8.51 -2.28
C LEU A 109 25.44 -9.12 -0.89
N LYS A 110 25.15 -10.42 -0.69
CA LYS A 110 25.35 -11.15 0.58
C LYS A 110 24.70 -10.48 1.80
N VAL A 111 23.56 -9.81 1.60
CA VAL A 111 22.81 -9.14 2.67
C VAL A 111 22.16 -10.20 3.58
N ARG A 112 22.42 -10.12 4.88
CA ARG A 112 21.81 -11.02 5.87
C ARG A 112 20.44 -10.50 6.28
N ARG A 113 19.47 -11.41 6.45
CA ARG A 113 18.20 -11.10 7.12
C ARG A 113 18.45 -10.73 8.58
N ARG A 114 17.81 -9.66 9.03
CA ARG A 114 17.99 -9.06 10.37
C ARG A 114 16.71 -9.14 11.20
N ALA A 115 15.54 -9.16 10.56
CA ALA A 115 14.25 -9.03 11.24
C ALA A 115 14.03 -10.14 12.29
N ALA A 116 14.30 -11.41 11.96
CA ALA A 116 14.10 -12.53 12.89
C ALA A 116 14.98 -12.45 14.16
N ASN A 117 16.27 -12.13 14.00
CA ASN A 117 17.19 -11.98 15.12
C ASN A 117 16.82 -10.80 16.01
N ALA A 118 16.53 -9.65 15.41
CA ALA A 118 16.17 -8.44 16.14
C ALA A 118 14.81 -8.58 16.84
N ALA A 119 13.84 -9.28 16.24
CA ALA A 119 12.57 -9.59 16.88
C ALA A 119 12.72 -10.51 18.10
N ARG A 120 13.63 -11.48 18.07
CA ARG A 120 13.95 -12.30 19.26
C ARG A 120 14.58 -11.47 20.36
N ALA A 121 15.53 -10.60 20.02
CA ALA A 121 16.16 -9.71 20.98
C ALA A 121 15.12 -8.77 21.62
N LEU A 122 14.30 -8.10 20.81
CA LEU A 122 13.30 -7.15 21.29
C LEU A 122 12.23 -7.82 22.18
N ARG A 123 11.83 -9.07 21.88
CA ARG A 123 10.94 -9.86 22.75
C ARG A 123 11.57 -10.19 24.11
N SER A 124 12.90 -10.34 24.17
CA SER A 124 13.62 -10.65 25.40
C SER A 124 13.83 -9.44 26.30
N GLU A 125 13.78 -8.22 25.75
CA GLU A 125 13.92 -6.96 26.50
C GLU A 125 12.66 -6.59 27.30
N GLY A 126 11.51 -7.23 27.04
CA GLY A 126 10.30 -7.07 27.82
C GLY A 126 9.26 -6.15 27.16
N ASP A 127 8.84 -5.10 27.86
CA ASP A 127 7.66 -4.27 27.55
C ASP A 127 7.60 -3.82 26.08
N ALA A 128 6.70 -4.44 25.31
CA ALA A 128 6.54 -4.17 23.90
C ALA A 128 6.00 -2.75 23.63
N ALA A 129 5.20 -2.18 24.55
CA ALA A 129 4.61 -0.86 24.36
C ALA A 129 5.67 0.24 24.47
N ALA A 130 6.62 0.10 25.41
CA ALA A 130 7.79 0.98 25.51
C ALA A 130 8.74 0.90 24.29
N ARG A 131 8.51 -0.08 23.41
CA ARG A 131 9.33 -0.39 22.23
C ARG A 131 8.52 -0.36 20.93
N ALA A 132 7.39 0.35 20.92
CA ALA A 132 6.46 0.35 19.78
C ALA A 132 7.12 0.81 18.47
N MET A 133 8.02 1.80 18.53
CA MET A 133 8.73 2.30 17.35
C MET A 133 9.77 1.31 16.81
N GLU A 134 10.47 0.60 17.70
CA GLU A 134 11.35 -0.49 17.32
C GLU A 134 10.56 -1.62 16.64
N TRP A 135 9.38 -1.94 17.16
CA TRP A 135 8.48 -2.91 16.54
C TRP A 135 8.02 -2.48 15.13
N VAL A 136 7.62 -1.23 14.94
CA VAL A 136 7.27 -0.68 13.62
C VAL A 136 8.42 -0.86 12.63
N THR A 137 9.64 -0.52 13.05
CA THR A 137 10.84 -0.68 12.22
C THR A 137 11.05 -2.14 11.84
N LEU A 138 10.87 -3.07 12.79
CA LEU A 138 11.00 -4.50 12.55
C LEU A 138 9.92 -5.05 11.61
N TYR A 139 8.68 -4.59 11.70
CA TYR A 139 7.61 -5.01 10.80
C TYR A 139 7.90 -4.59 9.35
N ALA A 140 8.35 -3.34 9.15
CA ALA A 140 8.73 -2.86 7.82
C ALA A 140 9.93 -3.65 7.26
N MET A 141 10.95 -3.90 8.08
CA MET A 141 12.10 -4.73 7.68
C MET A 141 11.69 -6.16 7.34
N ALA A 142 10.82 -6.78 8.13
CA ALA A 142 10.34 -8.14 7.90
C ALA A 142 9.68 -8.27 6.52
N VAL A 143 8.81 -7.33 6.15
CA VAL A 143 8.14 -7.33 4.84
C VAL A 143 9.14 -7.08 3.71
N ASN A 144 10.05 -6.12 3.86
CA ASN A 144 11.03 -5.81 2.82
C ASN A 144 12.04 -6.96 2.62
N GLU A 145 12.39 -7.69 3.67
CA GLU A 145 13.21 -8.92 3.57
C GLU A 145 12.45 -10.06 2.87
N GLU A 146 11.15 -10.23 3.13
CA GLU A 146 10.30 -11.18 2.40
C GLU A 146 10.20 -10.81 0.91
N ASN A 147 9.98 -9.52 0.61
CA ASN A 147 9.97 -9.02 -0.77
C ASN A 147 11.27 -9.35 -1.50
N ALA A 148 12.41 -9.00 -0.89
CA ALA A 148 13.73 -9.23 -1.48
C ALA A 148 14.06 -10.72 -1.67
N ALA A 149 13.43 -11.61 -0.91
CA ALA A 149 13.57 -13.05 -1.06
C ALA A 149 12.58 -13.68 -2.05
N GLY A 150 11.72 -12.90 -2.70
CA GLY A 150 10.69 -13.41 -3.61
C GLY A 150 9.49 -14.04 -2.89
N GLY A 151 9.28 -13.71 -1.61
CA GLY A 151 8.12 -14.12 -0.84
C GLY A 151 6.84 -13.42 -1.28
N ARG A 152 5.70 -13.93 -0.83
CA ARG A 152 4.40 -13.28 -1.08
C ARG A 152 4.31 -11.96 -0.31
N VAL A 153 4.07 -10.87 -1.03
CA VAL A 153 3.88 -9.50 -0.49
C VAL A 153 2.62 -8.88 -1.07
N VAL A 154 2.08 -7.86 -0.38
CA VAL A 154 0.99 -7.03 -0.89
C VAL A 154 1.56 -5.68 -1.28
N THR A 155 1.22 -5.20 -2.47
CA THR A 155 1.62 -3.88 -2.96
C THR A 155 1.02 -2.78 -2.10
N ALA A 156 1.82 -1.80 -1.71
CA ALA A 156 1.34 -0.68 -0.90
C ALA A 156 2.17 0.62 -1.10
N PRO A 157 2.11 1.29 -2.27
CA PRO A 157 1.41 0.89 -3.50
C PRO A 157 2.26 0.04 -4.46
N THR A 158 3.55 -0.16 -4.16
CA THR A 158 4.45 -1.04 -4.92
C THR A 158 5.01 -2.13 -4.00
N ASN A 159 5.73 -3.10 -4.57
CA ASN A 159 6.49 -4.07 -3.77
C ASN A 159 7.65 -3.42 -3.02
N GLY A 160 8.26 -2.37 -3.59
CA GLY A 160 9.39 -1.65 -2.98
C GLY A 160 9.01 -0.92 -1.68
N ALA A 161 7.77 -0.42 -1.61
CA ALA A 161 7.22 0.27 -0.44
C ALA A 161 6.32 -0.60 0.45
N ALA A 162 6.19 -1.90 0.14
CA ALA A 162 5.20 -2.81 0.74
C ALA A 162 5.25 -2.91 2.27
N GLY A 163 6.38 -2.60 2.90
CA GLY A 163 6.54 -2.72 4.35
C GLY A 163 5.88 -1.61 5.18
N ILE A 164 5.53 -0.45 4.60
CA ILE A 164 5.14 0.73 5.39
C ILE A 164 3.73 0.60 5.96
N ILE A 165 2.74 0.36 5.09
CA ILE A 165 1.34 0.15 5.49
C ILE A 165 1.20 -0.96 6.55
N PRO A 166 1.71 -2.19 6.37
CA PRO A 166 1.57 -3.23 7.38
C PRO A 166 2.31 -2.93 8.68
N ALA A 167 3.42 -2.18 8.65
CA ALA A 167 4.13 -1.79 9.86
C ALA A 167 3.31 -0.83 10.73
N VAL A 168 2.72 0.20 10.11
CA VAL A 168 1.87 1.17 10.81
C VAL A 168 0.54 0.55 11.24
N LEU A 169 -0.04 -0.34 10.44
CA LEU A 169 -1.27 -1.03 10.81
C LEU A 169 -1.05 -2.05 11.94
N HIS A 170 0.12 -2.68 12.02
CA HIS A 170 0.52 -3.43 13.21
C HIS A 170 0.69 -2.54 14.44
N TYR A 171 1.16 -1.29 14.29
CA TYR A 171 1.20 -0.36 15.40
C TYR A 171 -0.19 -0.07 15.94
N TYR A 172 -1.13 0.24 15.05
CA TYR A 172 -2.53 0.44 15.41
C TYR A 172 -3.08 -0.76 16.19
N THR A 173 -3.03 -1.95 15.59
CA THR A 173 -3.63 -3.17 16.17
C THR A 173 -2.98 -3.63 17.49
N ARG A 174 -1.72 -3.28 17.75
CA ARG A 174 -0.99 -3.77 18.94
C ARG A 174 -0.84 -2.75 20.06
N PHE A 175 -0.79 -1.46 19.73
CA PHE A 175 -0.40 -0.42 20.68
C PHE A 175 -1.44 0.68 20.87
N VAL A 176 -2.45 0.78 20.00
CA VAL A 176 -3.54 1.75 20.17
C VAL A 176 -4.68 1.11 20.99
N PRO A 177 -5.05 1.69 22.16
CA PRO A 177 -6.17 1.19 22.94
C PRO A 177 -7.48 1.25 22.17
N GLY A 178 -8.25 0.16 22.20
CA GLY A 178 -9.53 0.08 21.49
C GLY A 178 -9.41 -0.20 19.99
N ALA A 179 -8.23 -0.58 19.50
CA ALA A 179 -8.08 -1.02 18.12
C ALA A 179 -8.96 -2.25 17.82
N ASP A 180 -9.68 -2.19 16.71
CA ASP A 180 -10.63 -3.23 16.28
C ASP A 180 -10.63 -3.42 14.77
N GLU A 181 -11.46 -4.35 14.31
CA GLU A 181 -11.60 -4.70 12.89
C GLU A 181 -12.15 -3.54 12.04
N GLU A 182 -13.04 -2.73 12.61
CA GLU A 182 -13.57 -1.53 11.95
C GLU A 182 -12.48 -0.51 11.70
N GLY A 183 -11.60 -0.29 12.67
CA GLY A 183 -10.43 0.55 12.50
C GLY A 183 -9.51 0.08 11.37
N ILE A 184 -9.27 -1.22 11.24
CA ILE A 184 -8.46 -1.76 10.13
C ILE A 184 -9.08 -1.41 8.77
N ILE A 185 -10.39 -1.56 8.64
CA ILE A 185 -11.14 -1.22 7.41
C ILE A 185 -11.01 0.28 7.12
N ARG A 186 -11.27 1.14 8.11
CA ARG A 186 -11.17 2.60 7.96
C ARG A 186 -9.75 3.05 7.62
N PHE A 187 -8.74 2.47 8.26
CA PHE A 187 -7.32 2.73 7.97
C PHE A 187 -7.02 2.48 6.48
N LEU A 188 -7.40 1.30 5.97
CA LEU A 188 -7.09 0.91 4.59
C LEU A 188 -7.88 1.74 3.57
N LEU A 189 -9.13 2.10 3.87
CA LEU A 189 -9.94 2.99 3.03
C LEU A 189 -9.36 4.42 2.98
N ALA A 190 -8.99 4.99 4.12
CA ALA A 190 -8.37 6.31 4.16
C ALA A 190 -7.01 6.32 3.47
N ALA A 191 -6.17 5.31 3.71
CA ALA A 191 -4.91 5.11 2.99
C ALA A 191 -5.15 4.98 1.48
N GLY A 192 -6.19 4.28 1.04
CA GLY A 192 -6.58 4.16 -0.36
C GLY A 192 -6.96 5.51 -0.99
N ALA A 193 -7.77 6.31 -0.30
CA ALA A 193 -8.16 7.65 -0.75
C ALA A 193 -6.94 8.58 -0.92
N ILE A 194 -6.00 8.56 0.04
CA ILE A 194 -4.75 9.31 -0.07
C ILE A 194 -3.88 8.78 -1.22
N GLY A 195 -3.79 7.46 -1.40
CA GLY A 195 -3.07 6.85 -2.51
C GLY A 195 -3.64 7.26 -3.88
N MET A 196 -4.95 7.42 -3.99
CA MET A 196 -5.59 7.93 -5.21
C MET A 196 -5.16 9.35 -5.55
N LEU A 197 -5.01 10.24 -4.57
CA LEU A 197 -4.55 11.61 -4.82
C LEU A 197 -3.16 11.63 -5.49
N PHE A 198 -2.27 10.72 -5.10
CA PHE A 198 -0.97 10.59 -5.77
C PHE A 198 -1.10 9.95 -7.14
N LYS A 199 -1.97 8.94 -7.32
CA LYS A 199 -2.16 8.27 -8.61
C LYS A 199 -2.73 9.20 -9.68
N GLU A 200 -3.69 10.04 -9.32
CA GLU A 200 -4.39 10.93 -10.25
C GLU A 200 -3.51 12.13 -10.68
N ASN A 201 -2.60 12.57 -9.80
CA ASN A 201 -1.81 13.79 -10.04
C ASN A 201 -0.32 13.54 -10.30
N ALA A 202 0.17 12.31 -10.06
CA ALA A 202 1.57 11.95 -10.22
C ALA A 202 1.72 10.47 -10.61
N SER A 203 2.91 10.11 -11.10
CA SER A 203 3.24 8.69 -11.24
C SER A 203 3.55 8.09 -9.88
N ILE A 204 3.05 6.87 -9.63
CA ILE A 204 3.43 6.04 -8.47
C ILE A 204 4.61 5.13 -8.81
N SER A 205 5.07 5.14 -10.08
CA SER A 205 6.21 4.34 -10.50
C SER A 205 7.51 4.98 -10.01
N GLY A 206 8.25 4.27 -9.17
CA GLY A 206 9.58 4.70 -8.76
C GLY A 206 10.56 4.81 -9.92
N ALA A 207 10.26 4.17 -11.06
CA ALA A 207 11.01 4.33 -12.30
C ALA A 207 10.80 5.70 -12.98
N GLU A 208 9.70 6.41 -12.69
CA GLU A 208 9.35 7.68 -13.32
C GLU A 208 9.58 8.88 -12.40
N VAL A 209 9.35 8.73 -11.10
CA VAL A 209 9.46 9.82 -10.12
C VAL A 209 10.42 9.53 -8.96
N GLY A 210 11.16 8.43 -9.01
CA GLY A 210 12.11 8.04 -7.96
C GLY A 210 11.47 7.48 -6.69
N CYS A 211 12.28 7.24 -5.66
CA CYS A 211 11.85 6.58 -4.41
C CYS A 211 10.70 7.34 -3.70
N GLN A 212 10.65 8.66 -3.84
CA GLN A 212 9.58 9.51 -3.30
C GLN A 212 8.18 9.10 -3.78
N GLY A 213 8.05 8.64 -5.03
CA GLY A 213 6.76 8.23 -5.60
C GLY A 213 6.25 6.90 -5.07
N GLU A 214 7.12 6.07 -4.48
CA GLU A 214 6.72 4.78 -3.91
C GLU A 214 6.71 4.83 -2.37
N VAL A 215 7.85 5.17 -1.77
CA VAL A 215 8.05 5.21 -0.32
C VAL A 215 7.36 6.42 0.29
N GLY A 216 7.48 7.59 -0.36
CA GLY A 216 6.80 8.80 0.09
C GLY A 216 5.28 8.68 0.02
N SER A 217 4.74 8.12 -1.06
CA SER A 217 3.29 7.89 -1.17
C SER A 217 2.81 6.89 -0.12
N ALA A 218 3.54 5.80 0.11
CA ALA A 218 3.19 4.82 1.14
C ALA A 218 3.26 5.42 2.56
N CYS A 219 4.24 6.29 2.83
CA CYS A 219 4.36 7.03 4.09
C CYS A 219 3.15 7.95 4.30
N SER A 220 2.79 8.73 3.28
CA SER A 220 1.63 9.61 3.29
C SER A 220 0.31 8.84 3.48
N MET A 221 0.12 7.74 2.75
CA MET A 221 -1.03 6.84 2.91
C MET A 221 -1.14 6.29 4.33
N ALA A 222 -0.04 5.83 4.91
CA ALA A 222 -0.02 5.27 6.25
C ALA A 222 -0.26 6.34 7.34
N ALA A 223 0.28 7.55 7.16
CA ALA A 223 0.07 8.67 8.07
C ALA A 223 -1.40 9.11 8.08
N GLY A 224 -2.01 9.26 6.90
CA GLY A 224 -3.44 9.56 6.77
C GLY A 224 -4.32 8.46 7.35
N GLY A 225 -4.02 7.19 7.03
CA GLY A 225 -4.75 6.04 7.57
C GLY A 225 -4.68 5.98 9.10
N LEU A 226 -3.52 6.25 9.71
CA LEU A 226 -3.37 6.27 11.17
C LEU A 226 -4.13 7.45 11.80
N ALA A 227 -4.05 8.64 11.19
CA ALA A 227 -4.78 9.81 11.68
C ALA A 227 -6.31 9.58 11.71
N GLU A 228 -6.86 8.94 10.67
CA GLU A 228 -8.29 8.61 10.59
C GLU A 228 -8.71 7.72 11.76
N VAL A 229 -7.98 6.63 12.03
CA VAL A 229 -8.36 5.68 13.09
C VAL A 229 -8.12 6.18 14.50
N LEU A 230 -7.25 7.19 14.65
CA LEU A 230 -7.05 7.91 15.91
C LEU A 230 -8.11 9.00 16.14
N GLY A 231 -9.05 9.19 15.21
CA GLY A 231 -10.16 10.13 15.33
C GLY A 231 -9.84 11.55 14.86
N GLY A 232 -8.85 11.72 13.97
CA GLY A 232 -8.57 13.00 13.34
C GLY A 232 -9.72 13.48 12.45
N SER A 233 -9.89 14.79 12.33
CA SER A 233 -10.78 15.37 11.31
C SER A 233 -10.23 15.13 9.90
N PRO A 234 -11.05 15.23 8.83
CA PRO A 234 -10.57 15.13 7.46
C PRO A 234 -9.35 16.04 7.17
N GLU A 235 -9.34 17.27 7.71
CA GLU A 235 -8.21 18.20 7.59
C GLU A 235 -6.95 17.70 8.32
N GLN A 236 -7.10 17.04 9.47
CA GLN A 236 -5.96 16.44 10.19
C GLN A 236 -5.43 15.19 9.47
N VAL A 237 -6.32 14.43 8.82
CA VAL A 237 -5.93 13.29 7.98
C VAL A 237 -5.14 13.77 6.77
N GLU A 238 -5.62 14.81 6.08
CA GLU A 238 -4.88 15.44 4.98
C GLU A 238 -3.55 16.02 5.47
N ASN A 239 -3.51 16.74 6.60
CA ASN A 239 -2.27 17.30 7.14
C ASN A 239 -1.25 16.21 7.50
N ALA A 240 -1.69 15.09 8.10
CA ALA A 240 -0.79 13.96 8.37
C ALA A 240 -0.24 13.35 7.07
N ALA A 241 -1.10 13.20 6.05
CA ALA A 241 -0.70 12.71 4.74
C ALA A 241 0.30 13.67 4.06
N GLU A 242 0.07 14.97 4.13
CA GLU A 242 0.94 16.01 3.58
C GLU A 242 2.33 15.97 4.22
N ILE A 243 2.43 15.99 5.55
CA ILE A 243 3.70 15.88 6.29
C ILE A 243 4.44 14.57 5.95
N GLY A 244 3.68 13.47 5.78
CA GLY A 244 4.23 12.18 5.37
C GLY A 244 4.88 12.22 3.99
N MET A 245 4.32 12.97 3.05
CA MET A 245 4.91 13.19 1.73
C MET A 245 6.06 14.20 1.78
N GLU A 246 5.89 15.33 2.48
CA GLU A 246 6.88 16.42 2.59
C GLU A 246 8.27 15.89 2.98
N HIS A 247 8.34 15.00 3.98
CA HIS A 247 9.60 14.41 4.45
C HIS A 247 10.23 13.38 3.51
N ASN A 248 9.65 13.18 2.33
CA ASN A 248 10.15 12.30 1.29
C ASN A 248 10.33 13.02 -0.06
N LEU A 249 10.16 14.34 -0.13
CA LEU A 249 10.35 15.11 -1.37
C LEU A 249 11.84 15.40 -1.64
N GLY A 250 12.32 15.04 -2.84
CA GLY A 250 13.68 15.33 -3.34
C GLY A 250 14.74 14.30 -2.95
#